data_AF-A0A1H9PTA0-F1
#
_entry.id   AF-A0A1H9PTA0-F1
#
_cell.length_a   1.000
_cell.length_b   1.000
_cell.length_c   1.000
_cell.angle_alpha   90.00
_cell.angle_beta   90.00
_cell.angle_gamma   90.00
#
_symmetry.space_group_name_H-M   'P 1'
#
loop_
_entity.id
_entity.type
_entity.pdbx_description
1 polymer ?
#
loop_
_entity_poly.entity_id
_entity_poly.type
_entity_poly.pdbx_seq_one_letter_code
_entity_poly.pdbx_strand_id
1 'polypeptide(L)'
;MPGKHITQKQEAIYMKSRQTGHTQEISAAKSGISICSGRRIEGNERPENKQRNWRTRCDPFEAVWETTLVPLLANEPGLTGTTLWEYLEDLYPGQYPERHLRTLQRRVKHWRATQGPAKEVMFRCFSLGAPAALSPSMTPSNQRIV
;
A
#
# COMPACT_ATOMS: atom_id res chain seq x y z
N MET A 1 -14.10 13.64 7.34
CA MET A 1 -13.18 12.69 6.69
C MET A 1 -13.03 13.07 5.22
N PRO A 2 -11.96 13.78 4.81
CA PRO A 2 -11.62 13.88 3.39
C PRO A 2 -11.13 12.51 2.88
N GLY A 3 -11.32 12.22 1.59
CA GLY A 3 -10.39 11.33 0.89
C GLY A 3 -10.91 10.01 0.31
N LYS A 4 -12.21 9.79 0.13
CA LYS A 4 -12.69 8.71 -0.74
C LYS A 4 -13.35 9.29 -1.97
N HIS A 5 -12.75 9.05 -3.14
CA HIS A 5 -13.32 9.44 -4.42
C HIS A 5 -14.64 8.70 -4.64
N ILE A 6 -15.61 9.38 -5.26
CA ILE A 6 -16.86 8.75 -5.67
C ILE A 6 -16.51 7.69 -6.71
N THR A 7 -16.93 6.46 -6.46
CA THR A 7 -16.69 5.37 -7.40
C THR A 7 -17.65 5.45 -8.58
N GLN A 8 -17.22 4.96 -9.75
CA GLN A 8 -18.06 4.92 -10.96
C GLN A 8 -19.40 4.20 -10.71
N LYS A 9 -19.40 3.17 -9.85
CA LYS A 9 -20.62 2.45 -9.43
C LYS A 9 -21.58 3.35 -8.66
N GLN A 10 -21.09 4.15 -7.72
CA GLN A 10 -21.92 5.09 -6.95
C GLN A 10 -22.51 6.16 -7.87
N GLU A 11 -21.72 6.69 -8.80
CA GLU A 11 -22.22 7.65 -9.80
C GLU A 11 -23.29 7.04 -10.69
N ALA A 12 -23.12 5.80 -11.16
CA ALA A 12 -24.10 5.11 -12.00
C ALA A 12 -25.42 4.89 -11.25
N ILE A 13 -25.37 4.47 -9.99
CA ILE A 13 -26.56 4.32 -9.14
C ILE A 13 -27.26 5.66 -8.93
N TYR A 14 -26.48 6.71 -8.65
CA TYR A 14 -26.99 8.06 -8.49
C TYR A 14 -27.70 8.52 -9.78
N MET A 15 -27.04 8.43 -10.93
CA MET A 15 -27.60 8.85 -12.22
C MET A 15 -28.83 8.05 -12.62
N LYS A 16 -28.83 6.73 -12.42
CA LYS A 16 -30.01 5.88 -12.66
C LYS A 16 -31.21 6.35 -11.81
N SER A 17 -30.98 6.68 -10.54
CA SER A 17 -32.04 7.17 -9.67
C SER A 17 -32.56 8.57 -10.03
N ARG A 18 -31.71 9.42 -10.62
CA ARG A 18 -32.10 10.74 -11.12
C ARG A 18 -32.91 10.63 -12.42
N GLN A 19 -32.54 9.70 -13.31
CA GLN A 19 -33.31 9.40 -14.53
C GLN A 19 -34.70 8.84 -14.21
N THR A 20 -34.87 8.10 -13.11
CA THR A 20 -36.18 7.62 -12.66
C THR A 20 -37.01 8.69 -11.95
N GLY A 21 -36.55 9.94 -11.87
CA GLY A 21 -37.30 11.07 -11.32
C GLY A 21 -37.21 11.27 -9.80
N HIS A 22 -36.28 10.61 -9.10
CA HIS A 22 -36.13 10.82 -7.65
C HIS A 22 -35.44 12.14 -7.32
N THR A 23 -35.73 12.68 -6.13
CA THR A 23 -35.09 13.90 -5.61
C THR A 23 -33.62 13.66 -5.29
N GLN A 24 -32.85 14.76 -5.22
CA GLN A 24 -31.40 14.73 -4.98
C GLN A 24 -31.03 14.00 -3.68
N GLU A 25 -31.84 14.17 -2.64
CA GLU A 25 -31.66 13.55 -1.32
C GLU A 25 -31.81 12.02 -1.40
N ILE A 26 -32.87 11.55 -2.05
CA ILE A 26 -33.15 10.11 -2.23
C ILE A 26 -32.06 9.46 -3.08
N SER A 27 -31.65 10.13 -4.15
CA SER A 27 -30.59 9.66 -5.04
C SER A 27 -29.24 9.57 -4.34
N ALA A 28 -28.89 10.56 -3.52
CA ALA A 28 -27.65 10.59 -2.74
C ALA A 28 -27.65 9.48 -1.67
N ALA A 29 -28.76 9.31 -0.96
CA ALA A 29 -28.93 8.23 0.03
C ALA A 29 -28.81 6.85 -0.62
N LYS A 30 -29.46 6.62 -1.78
CA LYS A 30 -29.40 5.35 -2.53
C LYS A 30 -27.99 4.99 -3.00
N SER A 31 -27.17 5.97 -3.34
CA SER A 31 -25.79 5.78 -3.82
C SER A 31 -24.75 5.86 -2.71
N GLY A 32 -25.14 6.16 -1.47
CA GLY A 32 -24.24 6.30 -0.33
C GLY A 32 -23.25 7.46 -0.50
N ILE A 33 -23.68 8.56 -1.13
CA ILE A 33 -22.88 9.78 -1.31
C ILE A 33 -23.57 10.97 -0.63
N SER A 34 -22.84 12.07 -0.45
CA SER A 34 -23.43 13.31 0.07
C SER A 34 -24.29 14.01 -0.99
N ILE A 35 -25.29 14.79 -0.56
CA ILE A 35 -26.11 15.61 -1.46
C ILE A 35 -25.23 16.57 -2.28
N CYS A 36 -24.22 17.18 -1.64
CA CYS A 36 -23.25 18.05 -2.32
C CYS A 36 -22.44 17.31 -3.39
N SER A 37 -22.08 16.05 -3.13
CA SER A 37 -21.44 15.18 -4.13
C SER A 37 -22.38 14.93 -5.31
N GLY A 38 -23.65 14.60 -5.06
CA GLY A 38 -24.67 14.44 -6.10
C GLY A 38 -24.80 15.69 -6.99
N ARG A 39 -24.83 16.87 -6.37
CA ARG A 39 -24.86 18.16 -7.09
C ARG A 39 -23.67 18.35 -8.03
N ARG A 40 -22.46 17.98 -7.59
CA ARG A 40 -21.26 18.03 -8.44
C ARG A 40 -21.32 17.07 -9.62
N ILE A 41 -21.89 15.87 -9.44
CA ILE A 41 -22.07 14.91 -10.53
C ILE A 41 -23.06 15.47 -11.57
N GLU A 42 -24.13 16.15 -11.13
CA GLU A 42 -25.08 16.83 -12.04
C GLU A 42 -24.47 18.03 -12.77
N GLY A 43 -23.66 18.83 -12.08
CA GLY A 43 -22.94 19.96 -12.67
C GLY A 43 -21.73 19.59 -13.52
N ASN A 44 -21.43 18.30 -13.67
CA ASN A 44 -20.23 17.79 -14.34
C ASN A 44 -18.90 18.35 -13.76
N GLU A 45 -18.90 18.78 -12.49
CA GLU A 45 -17.75 19.36 -11.78
C GLU A 45 -16.87 18.26 -11.19
N ARG A 46 -16.43 17.31 -12.03
CA ARG A 46 -15.53 16.26 -11.57
C ARG A 46 -14.12 16.86 -11.41
N PRO A 47 -13.46 16.69 -10.24
CA PRO A 47 -12.04 16.95 -10.17
C PRO A 47 -11.35 15.93 -11.07
N GLU A 48 -10.77 16.40 -12.18
CA GLU A 48 -9.94 15.56 -13.02
C GLU A 48 -8.84 14.93 -12.15
N ASN A 49 -8.79 13.60 -12.13
CA ASN A 49 -7.67 12.89 -11.54
C ASN A 49 -6.48 13.01 -12.51
N LYS A 50 -5.94 14.23 -12.59
CA LYS A 50 -4.72 14.49 -13.35
C LYS A 50 -3.61 13.78 -12.61
N GLN A 51 -3.27 12.58 -13.10
CA GLN A 51 -2.10 11.88 -12.62
C GLN A 51 -0.91 12.83 -12.77
N ARG A 52 -0.28 13.16 -11.65
CA ARG A 52 0.93 13.98 -11.68
C ARG A 52 2.01 13.16 -12.37
N ASN A 53 2.28 13.52 -13.62
CA ASN A 53 3.25 12.84 -14.47
C ASN A 53 4.70 13.21 -14.12
N TRP A 54 4.92 14.36 -13.47
CA TRP A 54 6.27 14.83 -13.16
C TRP A 54 6.61 14.63 -11.68
N ARG A 55 7.80 14.09 -11.45
CA ARG A 55 8.48 14.13 -10.16
C ARG A 55 9.11 15.52 -10.03
N THR A 56 8.84 16.23 -8.94
CA THR A 56 9.31 17.61 -8.76
C THR A 56 10.83 17.77 -8.76
N ARG A 57 11.59 16.69 -8.59
CA ARG A 57 13.05 16.71 -8.56
C ARG A 57 13.62 15.47 -9.23
N CYS A 58 14.64 15.66 -10.07
CA CYS A 58 15.51 14.59 -10.56
C CYS A 58 16.20 13.90 -9.38
N ASP A 59 16.46 12.59 -9.52
CA ASP A 59 17.14 11.84 -8.49
C ASP A 59 18.63 12.26 -8.43
N PRO A 60 19.16 12.59 -7.24
CA PRO A 60 20.55 13.05 -7.11
C PRO A 60 21.57 11.96 -7.43
N PHE A 61 21.21 10.68 -7.35
CA PHE A 61 22.13 9.56 -7.56
C PHE A 61 22.06 8.96 -8.95
N GLU A 62 21.24 9.50 -9.86
CA GLU A 62 20.99 8.89 -11.18
C GLU A 62 22.28 8.60 -11.95
N ALA A 63 23.23 9.54 -11.93
CA ALA A 63 24.49 9.41 -12.66
C ALA A 63 25.43 8.33 -12.08
N VAL A 64 25.37 8.07 -10.78
CA VAL A 64 26.31 7.17 -10.06
C VAL A 64 25.66 5.80 -9.78
N TRP A 65 24.33 5.72 -9.92
CA TRP A 65 23.54 4.54 -9.60
C TRP A 65 23.94 3.34 -10.45
N GLU A 66 23.79 3.44 -11.78
CA GLU A 66 24.08 2.34 -12.70
C GLU A 66 25.58 2.08 -12.85
N THR A 67 26.41 3.12 -12.74
CA THR A 67 27.86 3.00 -13.01
C THR A 67 28.64 2.43 -11.83
N THR A 68 28.24 2.76 -10.59
CA THR A 68 29.06 2.49 -9.40
C THR A 68 28.29 1.66 -8.38
N LEU A 69 27.06 2.06 -8.05
CA LEU A 69 26.32 1.44 -6.96
C LEU A 69 25.74 0.06 -7.32
N VAL A 70 25.21 -0.11 -8.54
CA VAL A 70 24.66 -1.40 -8.99
C VAL A 70 25.73 -2.50 -9.05
N PRO A 71 26.92 -2.29 -9.64
CA PRO A 71 27.99 -3.30 -9.62
C PRO A 71 28.43 -3.67 -8.19
N LEU A 72 28.56 -2.68 -7.29
CA LEU A 72 28.91 -2.93 -5.89
C LEU A 72 27.85 -3.77 -5.17
N LEU A 73 26.57 -3.47 -5.38
CA LEU A 73 25.45 -4.22 -4.83
C LEU A 73 25.34 -5.64 -5.41
N ALA A 74 25.72 -5.84 -6.67
CA ALA A 74 25.73 -7.13 -7.32
C ALA A 74 26.84 -8.04 -6.77
N ASN A 75 28.03 -7.47 -6.53
CA ASN A 75 29.14 -8.19 -5.93
C ASN A 75 28.86 -8.53 -4.46
N GLU A 76 28.37 -7.56 -3.70
CA GLU A 76 28.16 -7.68 -2.25
C GLU A 76 26.72 -7.28 -1.85
N PRO A 77 25.74 -8.21 -1.96
CA PRO A 77 24.33 -7.91 -1.69
C PRO A 77 24.04 -7.60 -0.21
N GLY A 78 24.99 -7.89 0.69
CA GLY A 78 24.92 -7.58 2.12
C GLY A 78 25.09 -6.09 2.43
N LEU A 79 25.67 -5.29 1.53
CA LEU A 79 26.02 -3.88 1.79
C LEU A 79 24.81 -3.03 2.17
N THR A 80 24.91 -2.35 3.32
CA THR A 80 23.85 -1.45 3.77
C THR A 80 23.87 -0.13 3.02
N GLY A 81 22.72 0.55 2.95
CA GLY A 81 22.64 1.87 2.32
C GLY A 81 23.49 2.93 3.03
N THR A 82 23.85 2.72 4.30
CA THR A 82 24.77 3.60 5.04
C THR A 82 26.21 3.41 4.56
N THR A 83 26.67 2.15 4.45
CA THR A 83 28.00 1.83 3.92
C THR A 83 28.20 2.34 2.49
N LEU A 84 27.16 2.24 1.65
CA LEU A 84 27.20 2.81 0.30
C LEU A 84 27.27 4.33 0.29
N TRP A 85 26.67 4.99 1.28
CA TRP A 85 26.74 6.45 1.41
C TRP A 85 28.14 6.89 1.85
N GLU A 86 28.74 6.22 2.85
CA GLU A 86 30.12 6.46 3.28
C GLU A 86 31.09 6.30 2.10
N TYR A 87 30.93 5.25 1.31
CA TYR A 87 31.74 5.04 0.10
C TYR A 87 31.58 6.18 -0.93
N LEU A 88 30.38 6.75 -1.08
CA LEU A 88 30.16 7.90 -1.96
C LEU A 88 30.74 9.20 -1.39
N GLU A 89 30.74 9.36 -0.06
CA GLU A 89 31.34 10.50 0.62
C GLU A 89 32.87 10.50 0.44
N ASP A 90 33.51 9.33 0.51
CA ASP A 90 34.94 9.16 0.25
C ASP A 90 35.33 9.49 -1.20
N LEU A 91 34.51 9.07 -2.17
CA LEU A 91 34.77 9.33 -3.59
C LEU A 91 34.44 10.76 -4.03
N TYR A 92 33.37 11.34 -3.47
CA TYR A 92 32.82 12.63 -3.86
C TYR A 92 32.50 13.48 -2.62
N PRO A 93 33.52 14.00 -1.92
CA PRO A 93 33.33 14.71 -0.66
C PRO A 93 32.44 15.95 -0.87
N GLY A 94 31.38 16.04 -0.06
CA GLY A 94 30.45 17.18 -0.06
C GLY A 94 29.40 17.20 -1.18
N GLN A 95 29.42 16.25 -2.12
CA GLN A 95 28.46 16.20 -3.22
C GLN A 95 27.09 15.62 -2.79
N TYR A 96 27.09 14.72 -1.79
CA TYR A 96 25.90 14.00 -1.34
C TYR A 96 25.61 14.23 0.16
N PRO A 97 24.86 15.29 0.51
CA PRO A 97 24.50 15.56 1.90
C PRO A 97 23.68 14.42 2.52
N GLU A 98 23.80 14.23 3.83
CA GLU A 98 23.12 13.16 4.60
C GLU A 98 21.60 13.09 4.36
N ARG A 99 20.95 14.22 4.05
CA ARG A 99 19.52 14.27 3.65
C ARG A 99 19.15 13.31 2.50
N HIS A 100 20.13 12.89 1.69
CA HIS A 100 19.93 11.95 0.59
C HIS A 100 20.07 10.48 1.01
N LEU A 101 20.58 10.18 2.21
CA LEU A 101 20.73 8.82 2.73
C LEU A 101 19.41 8.03 2.71
N ARG A 102 18.31 8.65 3.13
CA ARG A 102 16.96 8.06 3.06
C ARG A 102 16.56 7.71 1.62
N THR A 103 16.95 8.53 0.65
CA THR A 103 16.69 8.26 -0.78
C THR A 103 17.49 7.07 -1.25
N LEU A 104 18.78 7.01 -0.89
CA LEU A 104 19.68 5.91 -1.24
C LEU A 104 19.20 4.58 -0.64
N GLN A 105 18.92 4.53 0.67
CA GLN A 105 18.42 3.34 1.35
C GLN A 105 17.12 2.83 0.72
N ARG A 106 16.21 3.72 0.33
CA ARG A 106 14.96 3.33 -0.36
C ARG A 106 15.24 2.73 -1.73
N ARG A 107 16.20 3.29 -2.48
CA ARG A 107 16.60 2.81 -3.80
C ARG A 107 17.26 1.43 -3.71
N VAL A 108 18.14 1.22 -2.73
CA VAL A 108 18.75 -0.09 -2.41
C VAL A 108 17.67 -1.12 -2.05
N LYS A 109 16.70 -0.75 -1.20
CA LYS A 109 15.58 -1.64 -0.83
C LYS A 109 14.74 -2.02 -2.05
N HIS A 110 14.48 -1.07 -2.95
CA HIS A 110 13.75 -1.32 -4.18
C HIS A 110 14.53 -2.26 -5.11
N TRP A 111 15.82 -1.97 -5.35
CA TRP A 111 16.70 -2.82 -6.15
C TRP A 111 16.77 -4.24 -5.60
N ARG A 112 16.90 -4.42 -4.29
CA ARG A 112 16.87 -5.76 -3.67
C ARG A 112 15.56 -6.50 -3.90
N ALA A 113 14.43 -5.79 -4.01
CA ALA A 113 13.13 -6.41 -4.27
C ALA A 113 12.92 -6.77 -5.74
N THR A 114 13.58 -6.08 -6.67
CA THR A 114 13.40 -6.28 -8.12
C THR A 114 14.50 -7.12 -8.76
N GLN A 115 15.75 -6.92 -8.35
CA GLN A 115 16.96 -7.46 -8.98
C GLN A 115 17.93 -8.10 -7.98
N GLY A 116 17.64 -8.03 -6.68
CA GLY A 116 18.50 -8.63 -5.65
C GLY A 116 18.48 -10.17 -5.69
N PRO A 117 19.50 -10.83 -5.11
CA PRO A 117 19.52 -12.28 -4.98
C PRO A 117 18.27 -12.76 -4.24
N ALA A 118 17.74 -13.92 -4.63
CA ALA A 118 16.52 -14.48 -4.09
C ALA A 118 16.61 -14.56 -2.56
N LYS A 119 15.89 -13.68 -1.87
CA LYS A 119 15.81 -13.72 -0.41
C LYS A 119 14.86 -14.85 -0.04
N GLU A 120 15.32 -15.83 0.74
CA GLU A 120 14.43 -16.83 1.33
C GLU A 120 13.37 -16.11 2.18
N VAL A 121 12.14 -16.07 1.67
CA VAL A 121 11.01 -15.50 2.37
C VAL A 121 10.48 -16.56 3.31
N MET A 122 10.97 -16.58 4.55
CA MET A 122 10.37 -17.38 5.61
C MET A 122 9.06 -16.72 6.04
N PHE A 123 7.95 -17.28 5.59
CA PHE A 123 6.64 -16.90 6.13
C PHE A 123 6.49 -17.51 7.52
N ARG A 124 6.25 -16.68 8.53
CA ARG A 124 5.84 -17.15 9.85
C ARG A 124 4.45 -17.78 9.72
N CYS A 125 4.38 -19.11 9.61
CA CYS A 125 3.12 -19.83 9.68
C CYS A 125 2.68 -19.86 11.15
N PHE A 126 1.70 -19.03 11.51
CA PHE A 126 1.08 -19.10 12.82
C PHE A 126 0.14 -20.32 12.82
N SER A 127 0.61 -21.45 13.33
CA SER A 127 -0.28 -22.58 13.60
C SER A 127 -1.18 -22.20 14.77
N LEU A 128 -2.43 -21.86 14.48
CA LEU A 128 -3.49 -21.80 15.51
C LEU A 128 -3.60 -23.20 16.11
N GLY A 129 -3.13 -23.35 17.35
CA GLY A 129 -3.20 -24.60 18.10
C GLY A 129 -4.64 -25.12 18.08
N ALA A 130 -4.81 -26.39 17.69
CA ALA A 130 -6.11 -27.04 17.69
C ALA A 130 -6.75 -26.91 19.10
N PRO A 131 -8.01 -26.47 19.21
CA PRO A 131 -8.68 -26.45 20.51
C PRO A 131 -8.77 -27.89 21.01
N ALA A 132 -8.18 -28.13 22.18
CA ALA A 132 -8.25 -29.40 22.89
C ALA A 132 -9.73 -29.82 23.01
N ALA A 133 -10.08 -30.95 22.40
CA ALA A 133 -11.40 -31.51 22.47
C ALA A 133 -11.75 -31.83 23.94
N LEU A 134 -12.73 -31.10 24.46
CA LEU A 134 -13.34 -31.33 25.76
C LEU A 134 -14.18 -32.62 25.67
N SER A 135 -13.75 -33.69 26.33
CA SER A 135 -14.51 -34.95 26.43
C SER A 135 -15.77 -34.76 27.29
N PRO A 136 -16.99 -35.08 26.82
CA PRO A 136 -18.16 -35.13 27.69
C PRO A 136 -18.25 -36.51 28.36
N SER A 137 -17.97 -36.60 29.65
CA SER A 137 -18.35 -37.76 30.47
C SER A 137 -19.86 -37.72 30.71
N MET A 138 -20.61 -38.53 29.96
CA MET A 138 -22.04 -38.69 30.14
C MET A 138 -22.33 -40.13 30.57
N THR A 139 -22.57 -40.33 31.87
CA THR A 139 -23.23 -41.53 32.40
C THR A 139 -24.36 -41.10 33.34
N PRO A 140 -25.64 -41.31 32.99
CA PRO A 140 -26.70 -41.38 33.98
C PRO A 140 -26.85 -42.83 34.45
N SER A 141 -26.42 -43.07 35.69
CA SER A 141 -26.68 -44.28 36.47
C SER A 141 -28.19 -44.40 36.71
N ASN A 142 -28.81 -45.41 36.10
CA ASN A 142 -30.23 -45.72 36.24
C ASN A 142 -30.42 -46.72 37.39
N GLN A 143 -30.67 -46.23 38.60
CA GLN A 143 -31.10 -47.08 39.71
C GLN A 143 -32.62 -47.29 39.64
N ARG A 144 -32.98 -48.50 39.17
CA ARG A 144 -34.24 -49.16 39.48
C ARG A 144 -34.36 -49.34 40.99
N ILE A 145 -35.41 -48.81 41.61
CA ILE A 145 -35.97 -49.39 42.84
C ILE A 145 -37.48 -49.54 42.63
N VAL A 146 -37.86 -50.79 42.90
CA VAL A 146 -39.14 -51.49 43.02
C VAL A 146 -40.30 -50.67 43.54
#